data_AF-Q056Q1-F1
#
_entry.id   AF-Q056Q1-F1
#
_cell.length_a   1.000
_cell.length_b   1.000
_cell.length_c   1.000
_cell.angle_alpha   90.00
_cell.angle_beta   90.00
_cell.angle_gamma   90.00
#
_symmetry.space_group_name_H-M   'P 1'
#
loop_
_entity.id
_entity.type
_entity.pdbx_description
1 polymer ?
#
loop_
_entity_poly.entity_id
_entity_poly.type
_entity_poly.pdbx_seq_one_letter_code
_entity_poly.pdbx_strand_id
1 'polypeptide(L)'
;MANHLLEEMVDALSSLPGIGRKSAFRISFHLLRLEQGHFNHFIHQLTNTKNKIKFCKRCGSYAETEICNICTSEKRDTHTFCVVEQPEDIFFIENTREFHGKYHVLNGVISPLEGIGPKDLRIKELLERIEPEQIKEVLVATNPTLEGDATADYLASQLKPLSVDVTRIAYGITVGGSIELADQYTLGRAIRSRLQL
;
A
#
# COMPACT_ATOMS: atom_id res chain seq x y z
N MET A 1 31.72 -9.05 -30.25
CA MET A 1 30.99 -8.22 -29.27
C MET A 1 29.91 -9.08 -28.63
N ALA A 2 29.81 -9.11 -27.30
CA ALA A 2 28.76 -9.86 -26.59
C ALA A 2 27.41 -9.12 -26.61
N ASN A 3 26.97 -8.69 -27.80
CA ASN A 3 25.77 -7.86 -27.96
C ASN A 3 24.52 -8.59 -27.46
N HIS A 4 24.42 -9.90 -27.66
CA HIS A 4 23.27 -10.68 -27.21
C HIS A 4 23.03 -10.61 -25.69
N LEU A 5 24.07 -10.86 -24.87
CA LEU A 5 23.95 -10.84 -23.41
C LEU A 5 23.62 -9.44 -22.87
N LEU A 6 24.15 -8.40 -23.51
CA LEU A 6 23.84 -7.02 -23.14
C LEU A 6 22.37 -6.69 -23.46
N GLU A 7 21.87 -7.10 -24.63
CA GLU A 7 20.46 -6.89 -25.01
C GLU A 7 19.51 -7.64 -24.06
N GLU A 8 19.79 -8.89 -23.69
CA GLU A 8 18.97 -9.63 -22.71
C GLU A 8 18.90 -8.91 -21.35
N MET A 9 20.02 -8.36 -20.88
CA MET A 9 20.07 -7.57 -19.65
C MET A 9 19.27 -6.27 -19.76
N VAL A 10 19.33 -5.60 -20.92
CA VAL A 10 18.57 -4.38 -21.20
C VAL A 10 17.08 -4.67 -21.28
N ASP A 11 16.68 -5.77 -21.92
CA ASP A 11 15.29 -6.20 -21.99
C ASP A 11 14.74 -6.51 -20.60
N ALA A 12 15.49 -7.26 -19.77
CA ALA A 12 15.11 -7.53 -18.39
C ALA A 12 14.94 -6.24 -17.57
N LEU A 13 15.90 -5.31 -17.63
CA LEU A 13 15.83 -4.04 -16.89
C LEU A 13 14.73 -3.11 -17.39
N SER A 14 14.49 -3.09 -18.70
CA SER A 14 13.45 -2.24 -19.30
C SER A 14 12.03 -2.76 -19.12
N SER A 15 11.88 -4.01 -18.65
CA SER A 15 10.59 -4.57 -18.22
C SER A 15 10.09 -3.97 -16.89
N LEU A 16 10.96 -3.30 -16.13
CA LEU A 16 10.61 -2.67 -14.85
C LEU A 16 9.90 -1.32 -15.06
N PRO A 17 8.87 -1.01 -14.26
CA PRO A 17 8.15 0.26 -14.37
C PRO A 17 9.09 1.45 -14.16
N GLY A 18 8.99 2.45 -15.05
CA GLY A 18 9.81 3.66 -15.02
C GLY A 18 11.20 3.55 -15.66
N ILE A 19 11.61 2.37 -16.13
CA ILE A 19 12.92 2.18 -16.78
C ILE A 19 12.76 1.99 -18.30
N GLY A 20 12.97 3.06 -19.06
CA GLY A 20 13.05 2.97 -20.53
C GLY A 20 14.37 2.35 -21.02
N ARG A 21 14.40 1.87 -22.27
CA ARG A 21 15.60 1.25 -22.89
C ARG A 21 16.90 2.04 -22.70
N LYS A 22 16.88 3.37 -22.87
CA LYS A 22 18.07 4.22 -22.65
C LYS A 22 18.60 4.15 -21.21
N SER A 23 17.69 4.18 -20.23
CA SER A 23 18.04 4.03 -18.81
C SER A 23 18.53 2.62 -18.51
N ALA A 24 17.91 1.60 -19.10
CA ALA A 24 18.34 0.22 -18.99
C ALA A 24 19.79 0.03 -19.49
N PHE A 25 20.14 0.53 -20.70
CA PHE A 25 21.54 0.53 -21.17
C PHE A 25 22.50 1.19 -20.18
N ARG A 26 22.15 2.36 -19.65
CA ARG A 26 22.97 3.07 -18.67
C ARG A 26 23.21 2.24 -17.41
N ILE A 27 22.18 1.56 -16.91
CA ILE A 27 22.27 0.66 -15.76
C ILE A 27 23.10 -0.57 -16.11
N SER A 28 22.88 -1.21 -17.26
CA SER A 28 23.66 -2.36 -17.73
C SER A 28 25.15 -2.03 -17.80
N PHE A 29 25.53 -0.93 -18.45
CA PHE A 29 26.94 -0.50 -18.50
C PHE A 29 27.51 -0.09 -17.14
N HIS A 30 26.68 0.37 -16.21
CA HIS A 30 27.12 0.60 -14.83
C HIS A 30 27.40 -0.73 -14.11
N LEU A 31 26.46 -1.68 -14.18
CA LEU A 31 26.59 -3.00 -13.56
C LEU A 31 27.79 -3.79 -14.11
N LEU A 32 28.06 -3.70 -15.43
CA LEU A 32 29.25 -4.31 -16.05
C LEU A 32 30.58 -3.72 -15.58
N ARG A 33 30.57 -2.50 -15.03
CA ARG A 33 31.76 -1.81 -14.48
C ARG A 33 31.91 -1.97 -12.96
N LEU A 34 30.88 -2.50 -12.28
CA LEU A 34 30.98 -2.75 -10.84
C LEU A 34 32.04 -3.80 -10.56
N GLU A 35 32.77 -3.63 -9.46
CA GLU A 35 33.61 -4.69 -8.93
C GLU A 35 32.76 -5.93 -8.63
N GLN A 36 33.31 -7.12 -8.89
CA GLN A 36 32.57 -8.38 -8.78
C GLN A 36 31.91 -8.57 -7.41
N GLY A 37 32.56 -8.11 -6.32
CA GLY A 37 32.01 -8.16 -4.97
C GLY A 37 30.74 -7.32 -4.81
N HIS A 38 30.73 -6.08 -5.32
CA HIS A 38 29.56 -5.20 -5.30
C HIS A 38 28.42 -5.73 -6.18
N PHE A 39 28.74 -6.25 -7.37
CA PHE A 39 27.75 -6.89 -8.23
C PHE A 39 27.10 -8.10 -7.55
N ASN A 40 27.90 -8.98 -6.96
CA ASN A 40 27.40 -10.16 -6.23
C ASN A 40 26.54 -9.76 -5.03
N HIS A 41 26.94 -8.73 -4.27
CA HIS A 41 26.15 -8.22 -3.16
C HIS A 41 24.80 -7.66 -3.64
N PHE A 42 24.79 -6.89 -4.72
CA PHE A 42 23.57 -6.34 -5.31
C PHE A 42 22.58 -7.45 -5.72
N ILE A 43 23.04 -8.44 -6.50
CA ILE A 43 22.21 -9.58 -6.91
C ILE A 43 21.74 -10.41 -5.71
N HIS A 44 22.62 -10.60 -4.71
CA HIS A 44 22.27 -11.28 -3.47
C HIS A 44 21.14 -10.56 -2.73
N GLN A 45 21.20 -9.23 -2.58
CA GLN A 45 20.16 -8.47 -1.89
C GLN A 45 18.80 -8.55 -2.60
N LEU A 46 18.78 -8.45 -3.94
CA LEU A 46 17.53 -8.61 -4.70
C LEU A 46 16.90 -10.00 -4.48
N THR A 47 17.72 -11.05 -4.59
CA THR A 47 17.27 -12.43 -4.43
C THR A 47 16.83 -12.72 -2.99
N ASN A 48 17.64 -12.30 -2.03
CA ASN A 48 17.38 -12.47 -0.60
C ASN A 48 16.09 -11.76 -0.19
N THR A 49 15.88 -10.53 -0.63
CA THR A 49 14.66 -9.76 -0.36
C THR A 49 13.43 -10.45 -0.97
N LYS A 50 13.49 -10.82 -2.25
CA LYS A 50 12.37 -11.50 -2.93
C LYS A 50 11.99 -12.83 -2.28
N ASN A 51 12.96 -13.57 -1.75
CA ASN A 51 12.75 -14.88 -1.11
C ASN A 51 12.29 -14.78 0.35
N LYS A 52 12.71 -13.73 1.07
CA LYS A 52 12.41 -13.56 2.51
C LYS A 52 11.14 -12.77 2.77
N ILE A 53 10.82 -11.79 1.93
CA ILE A 53 9.57 -11.04 2.07
C ILE A 53 8.39 -11.95 1.72
N LYS A 54 7.48 -12.10 2.67
CA LYS A 54 6.22 -12.82 2.55
C LYS A 54 5.08 -11.88 2.96
N PHE A 55 3.84 -12.33 2.76
CA PHE A 55 2.69 -11.65 3.32
C PHE A 55 2.45 -12.09 4.77
N CYS A 56 2.27 -11.13 5.66
CA CYS A 56 1.87 -11.32 7.03
C CYS A 56 0.52 -12.03 7.07
N LYS A 57 0.43 -13.17 7.76
CA LYS A 57 -0.81 -13.96 7.83
C LYS A 57 -1.96 -13.21 8.51
N ARG A 58 -1.66 -12.26 9.41
CA ARG A 58 -2.67 -11.51 10.18
C ARG A 58 -3.19 -10.27 9.46
N CYS A 59 -2.32 -9.44 8.91
CA CYS A 59 -2.72 -8.17 8.30
C CYS A 59 -2.53 -8.07 6.79
N GLY A 60 -1.87 -9.02 6.14
CA GLY A 60 -1.60 -8.96 4.69
C GLY A 60 -0.43 -8.04 4.28
N SER A 61 0.21 -7.31 5.21
CA SER A 61 1.40 -6.49 4.92
C SER A 61 2.62 -7.34 4.56
N TYR A 62 3.69 -6.75 4.05
CA TYR A 62 4.99 -7.42 3.92
C TYR A 62 5.59 -7.76 5.29
N ALA A 63 6.17 -8.96 5.40
CA ALA A 63 6.80 -9.48 6.60
C ALA A 63 8.03 -10.34 6.27
N GLU A 64 9.04 -10.30 7.11
CA GLU A 64 10.20 -11.22 7.05
C GLU A 64 9.95 -12.55 7.77
N THR A 65 8.97 -12.56 8.67
CA THR A 65 8.49 -13.73 9.41
C THR A 65 7.01 -13.99 9.07
N GLU A 66 6.37 -14.92 9.76
CA GLU A 66 4.94 -15.23 9.55
C GLU A 66 4.01 -14.05 9.88
N ILE A 67 4.40 -13.20 10.82
CA ILE A 67 3.65 -12.05 11.31
C ILE A 67 4.55 -10.82 11.30
N CYS A 68 4.12 -9.73 10.68
CA CYS A 68 4.95 -8.52 10.58
C CYS A 68 5.23 -7.88 11.96
N ASN A 69 6.31 -7.10 12.00
CA ASN A 69 6.74 -6.33 13.17
C ASN A 69 5.66 -5.37 13.71
N ILE A 70 4.81 -4.80 12.84
CA ILE A 70 3.71 -3.92 13.28
C ILE A 70 2.67 -4.71 14.07
N CYS A 71 2.33 -5.92 13.63
CA CYS A 71 1.36 -6.78 14.32
C CYS A 71 1.87 -7.27 15.68
N THR A 72 3.17 -7.60 15.79
CA THR A 72 3.80 -8.08 17.03
C THR A 72 4.23 -6.97 17.98
N SER A 73 4.29 -5.72 17.53
CA SER A 73 4.72 -4.59 18.36
C SER A 73 3.73 -4.27 19.47
N GLU A 74 4.19 -4.36 20.72
CA GLU A 74 3.44 -3.94 21.92
C GLU A 74 3.34 -2.41 22.06
N LYS A 75 4.19 -1.65 21.34
CA LYS A 75 4.18 -0.18 21.37
C LYS A 75 3.07 0.44 20.51
N ARG A 76 2.37 -0.37 19.72
CA ARG A 76 1.31 0.09 18.80
C ARG A 76 -0.03 0.03 19.52
N ASP A 77 -0.92 0.95 19.19
CA ASP A 77 -2.30 0.82 19.62
C ASP A 77 -2.93 -0.43 18.98
N THR A 78 -3.51 -1.27 19.81
CA THR A 78 -4.14 -2.53 19.42
C THR A 78 -5.60 -2.38 19.04
N HIS A 79 -6.24 -1.24 19.35
CA HIS A 79 -7.68 -1.05 19.18
C HIS A 79 -8.07 -0.25 17.94
N THR A 80 -7.11 0.37 17.25
CA THR A 80 -7.36 1.08 15.99
C THR A 80 -6.68 0.37 14.82
N PHE A 81 -7.45 0.06 13.78
CA PHE A 81 -6.95 -0.42 12.50
C PHE A 81 -6.99 0.65 11.43
N CYS A 82 -5.94 0.72 10.62
CA CYS A 82 -5.95 1.40 9.33
C CYS A 82 -6.07 0.36 8.20
N VAL A 83 -7.17 0.39 7.47
CA VAL A 83 -7.44 -0.48 6.33
C VAL A 83 -6.93 0.17 5.05
N VAL A 84 -6.06 -0.51 4.31
CA VAL A 84 -5.43 -0.01 3.08
C VAL A 84 -5.65 -0.97 1.91
N GLU A 85 -5.46 -0.51 0.68
CA GLU A 85 -5.66 -1.32 -0.52
C GLU A 85 -4.51 -2.31 -0.70
N GLN A 86 -3.28 -1.81 -0.61
CA GLN A 86 -2.06 -2.56 -0.92
C GLN A 86 -1.02 -2.45 0.21
N PRO A 87 -0.08 -3.40 0.35
CA PRO A 87 0.95 -3.34 1.40
C PRO A 87 1.83 -2.10 1.34
N GLU A 88 2.06 -1.54 0.14
CA GLU A 88 2.87 -0.36 -0.11
C GLU A 88 2.27 0.90 0.53
N ASP A 89 0.95 0.97 0.66
CA ASP A 89 0.26 2.09 1.30
C ASP A 89 0.74 2.27 2.75
N ILE A 90 1.04 1.16 3.44
CA ILE A 90 1.58 1.17 4.81
C ILE A 90 2.91 1.91 4.87
N PHE A 91 3.79 1.71 3.88
CA PHE A 91 5.09 2.41 3.83
C PHE A 91 4.89 3.93 3.77
N PHE A 92 3.97 4.41 2.94
CA PHE A 92 3.68 5.83 2.82
C PHE A 92 3.03 6.42 4.07
N ILE A 93 2.11 5.70 4.70
CA ILE A 93 1.47 6.14 5.94
C ILE A 93 2.47 6.16 7.10
N GLU A 94 3.29 5.12 7.26
CA GLU A 94 4.32 5.05 8.31
C GLU A 94 5.35 6.18 8.21
N ASN A 95 5.68 6.61 6.99
CA ASN A 95 6.60 7.73 6.77
C ASN A 95 6.07 9.07 7.31
N THR A 96 4.75 9.22 7.48
CA THR A 96 4.17 10.39 8.13
C THR A 96 4.47 10.44 9.63
N ARG A 97 4.66 9.27 10.27
CA ARG A 97 4.81 9.08 11.72
C ARG A 97 3.60 9.52 12.56
N GLU A 98 2.46 9.80 11.93
CA GLU A 98 1.23 10.27 12.60
C GLU A 98 0.30 9.12 13.01
N PHE A 99 0.43 7.94 12.41
CA PHE A 99 -0.40 6.79 12.73
C PHE A 99 0.34 5.80 13.64
N HIS A 100 -0.31 5.40 14.74
CA HIS A 100 0.28 4.52 15.76
C HIS A 100 -0.50 3.22 15.99
N GLY A 101 -1.59 3.00 15.25
CA GLY A 101 -2.38 1.77 15.31
C GLY A 101 -1.77 0.62 14.51
N LYS A 102 -2.60 -0.38 14.21
CA LYS A 102 -2.25 -1.53 13.37
C LYS A 102 -2.90 -1.42 12.00
N TYR A 103 -2.50 -2.28 11.07
CA TYR A 103 -3.01 -2.25 9.70
C TYR A 103 -3.83 -3.49 9.34
N HIS A 104 -4.59 -3.34 8.26
CA HIS A 104 -5.16 -4.43 7.49
C HIS A 104 -5.06 -4.10 5.99
N VAL A 105 -4.50 -4.99 5.21
CA VAL A 105 -4.34 -4.84 3.75
C VAL A 105 -5.41 -5.67 3.06
N LEU A 106 -6.20 -5.04 2.19
CA LEU A 106 -7.28 -5.69 1.45
C LEU A 106 -6.77 -6.52 0.27
N ASN A 107 -5.58 -6.20 -0.26
CA ASN A 107 -4.99 -6.69 -1.51
C ASN A 107 -5.81 -6.30 -2.76
N GLY A 108 -6.33 -5.08 -2.77
CA GLY A 108 -7.10 -4.53 -3.88
C GLY A 108 -8.32 -3.71 -3.45
N VAL A 109 -9.18 -3.46 -4.43
CA VAL A 109 -10.45 -2.73 -4.30
C VAL A 109 -11.55 -3.48 -5.02
N ILE A 110 -12.80 -3.20 -4.63
CA ILE A 110 -13.98 -3.70 -5.35
C ILE A 110 -14.02 -3.00 -6.70
N SER A 111 -13.91 -3.78 -7.77
CA SER A 111 -13.89 -3.28 -9.15
C SER A 111 -14.78 -4.14 -10.02
N PRO A 112 -16.07 -3.77 -10.22
CA PRO A 112 -16.97 -4.48 -11.10
C PRO A 112 -16.47 -4.56 -12.54
N LEU A 113 -15.70 -3.56 -12.99
CA LEU A 113 -15.11 -3.53 -14.33
C LEU A 113 -14.04 -4.59 -14.53
N GLU A 114 -13.26 -4.90 -13.50
CA GLU A 114 -12.23 -5.96 -13.50
C GLU A 114 -12.76 -7.30 -12.99
N GLY A 115 -14.05 -7.37 -12.63
CA GLY A 115 -14.67 -8.57 -12.07
C GLY A 115 -14.23 -8.89 -10.64
N ILE A 116 -13.64 -7.93 -9.92
CA ILE A 116 -13.16 -8.09 -8.54
C ILE A 116 -14.29 -7.73 -7.58
N GLY A 117 -14.75 -8.72 -6.81
CA GLY A 117 -15.77 -8.54 -5.78
C GLY A 117 -15.21 -8.59 -4.35
N PRO A 118 -16.07 -8.42 -3.34
CA PRO A 118 -15.67 -8.48 -1.92
C PRO A 118 -14.97 -9.78 -1.49
N LYS A 119 -15.27 -10.90 -2.16
CA LYS A 119 -14.72 -12.23 -1.84
C LYS A 119 -13.28 -12.41 -2.33
N ASP A 120 -12.86 -11.59 -3.28
CA ASP A 120 -11.51 -11.61 -3.85
C ASP A 120 -10.52 -10.78 -3.01
N LEU A 121 -11.05 -10.03 -2.04
CA LEU A 121 -10.32 -9.18 -1.12
C LEU A 121 -10.27 -9.79 0.27
N ARG A 122 -9.36 -9.30 1.11
CA ARG A 122 -9.19 -9.75 2.51
C ARG A 122 -10.23 -9.19 3.48
N ILE A 123 -11.44 -8.88 3.01
CA ILE A 123 -12.51 -8.30 3.84
C ILE A 123 -12.97 -9.31 4.89
N LYS A 124 -13.04 -10.59 4.55
CA LYS A 124 -13.43 -11.64 5.48
C LYS A 124 -12.45 -11.71 6.67
N GLU A 125 -11.15 -11.72 6.38
CA GLU A 125 -10.11 -11.73 7.41
C GLU A 125 -10.10 -10.44 8.24
N LEU A 126 -10.52 -9.30 7.68
CA LEU A 126 -10.71 -8.08 8.46
C LEU A 126 -11.82 -8.28 9.50
N LEU A 127 -12.99 -8.73 9.06
CA LEU A 127 -14.16 -8.93 9.94
C LEU A 127 -13.88 -9.94 11.05
N GLU A 128 -13.17 -11.04 10.73
CA GLU A 128 -12.77 -12.06 11.72
C GLU A 128 -11.81 -11.54 12.80
N ARG A 129 -11.15 -10.39 12.57
CA ARG A 129 -10.24 -9.77 13.54
C ARG A 129 -10.90 -8.75 14.45
N ILE A 130 -12.07 -8.21 14.09
CA ILE A 130 -12.68 -7.07 14.78
C ILE A 130 -13.03 -7.40 16.24
N GLU A 131 -13.87 -8.40 16.47
CA GLU A 131 -14.32 -8.77 17.82
C GLU A 131 -13.19 -9.40 18.66
N PRO A 132 -12.40 -10.38 18.16
CA PRO A 132 -11.36 -11.01 18.98
C PRO A 132 -10.21 -10.08 19.36
N GLU A 133 -9.88 -9.10 18.50
CA GLU A 133 -8.84 -8.10 18.79
C GLU A 133 -9.39 -6.85 19.50
N GLN A 134 -10.69 -6.82 19.82
CA GLN A 134 -11.38 -5.71 20.51
C GLN A 134 -11.21 -4.37 19.80
N ILE A 135 -11.30 -4.37 18.46
CA ILE A 135 -11.11 -3.17 17.66
C ILE A 135 -12.24 -2.17 17.93
N LYS A 136 -11.86 -0.93 18.23
CA LYS A 136 -12.76 0.18 18.53
C LYS A 136 -12.92 1.11 17.35
N GLU A 137 -11.87 1.27 16.55
CA GLU A 137 -11.87 2.12 15.37
C GLU A 137 -11.27 1.40 14.15
N VAL A 138 -11.92 1.61 13.00
CA VAL A 138 -11.39 1.26 11.69
C VAL A 138 -11.30 2.52 10.83
N LEU A 139 -10.08 3.02 10.67
CA LEU A 139 -9.73 4.05 9.70
C LEU A 139 -9.61 3.43 8.31
N VAL A 140 -10.52 3.79 7.41
CA VAL A 140 -10.48 3.35 6.01
C VAL A 140 -9.62 4.32 5.21
N ALA A 141 -8.46 3.83 4.75
CA ALA A 141 -7.45 4.55 3.99
C ALA A 141 -7.29 4.01 2.56
N THR A 142 -8.40 3.61 1.93
CA THR A 142 -8.43 3.36 0.47
C THR A 142 -8.22 4.65 -0.31
N ASN A 143 -7.74 4.56 -1.54
CA ASN A 143 -7.50 5.70 -2.42
C ASN A 143 -8.79 6.48 -2.69
N PRO A 144 -8.70 7.80 -2.96
CA PRO A 144 -9.85 8.66 -3.23
C PRO A 144 -10.38 8.49 -4.67
N THR A 145 -10.49 7.25 -5.15
CA THR A 145 -11.03 6.88 -6.48
C THR A 145 -12.47 6.37 -6.36
N LEU A 146 -13.13 6.13 -7.50
CA LEU A 146 -14.49 5.59 -7.50
C LEU A 146 -14.53 4.19 -6.85
N GLU A 147 -13.59 3.33 -7.19
CA GLU A 147 -13.44 1.97 -6.66
C GLU A 147 -13.04 2.00 -5.18
N GLY A 148 -12.12 2.90 -4.80
CA GLY A 148 -11.69 3.07 -3.41
C GLY A 148 -12.81 3.58 -2.51
N ASP A 149 -13.64 4.51 -3.00
CA ASP A 149 -14.83 5.02 -2.29
C ASP A 149 -15.92 3.95 -2.20
N ALA A 150 -16.21 3.22 -3.28
CA ALA A 150 -17.16 2.10 -3.25
C ALA A 150 -16.72 1.00 -2.27
N THR A 151 -15.42 0.72 -2.20
CA THR A 151 -14.84 -0.21 -1.23
C THR A 151 -14.99 0.31 0.19
N ALA A 152 -14.75 1.61 0.43
CA ALA A 152 -14.92 2.22 1.74
C ALA A 152 -16.38 2.18 2.22
N ASP A 153 -17.33 2.52 1.36
CA ASP A 153 -18.77 2.46 1.67
C ASP A 153 -19.21 1.02 1.96
N TYR A 154 -18.70 0.06 1.19
CA TYR A 154 -18.95 -1.36 1.44
C TYR A 154 -18.42 -1.79 2.81
N LEU A 155 -17.17 -1.47 3.14
CA LEU A 155 -16.58 -1.75 4.46
C LEU A 155 -17.39 -1.13 5.60
N ALA A 156 -17.78 0.14 5.47
CA ALA A 156 -18.61 0.82 6.46
C ALA A 156 -19.94 0.08 6.68
N SER A 157 -20.58 -0.41 5.61
CA SER A 157 -21.81 -1.20 5.72
C SER A 157 -21.63 -2.52 6.46
N GLN A 158 -20.50 -3.21 6.26
CA GLN A 158 -20.19 -4.49 6.89
C GLN A 158 -19.76 -4.35 8.35
N LEU A 159 -19.10 -3.24 8.69
CA LEU A 159 -18.61 -2.97 10.05
C LEU A 159 -19.68 -2.36 10.96
N LYS A 160 -20.69 -1.68 10.40
CA LYS A 160 -21.78 -1.04 11.16
C LYS A 160 -22.46 -1.96 12.20
N PRO A 161 -22.79 -3.23 11.91
CA PRO A 161 -23.39 -4.13 12.89
C PRO A 161 -22.46 -4.52 14.05
N LEU A 162 -21.14 -4.37 13.89
CA LEU A 162 -20.13 -4.76 14.87
C LEU A 162 -19.86 -3.66 15.92
N SER A 163 -20.58 -2.54 15.87
CA SER A 163 -20.45 -1.41 16.81
C SER A 163 -19.02 -0.84 16.92
N VAL A 164 -18.30 -0.81 15.79
CA VAL A 164 -16.97 -0.21 15.67
C VAL A 164 -17.09 1.15 14.98
N ASP A 165 -16.31 2.12 15.46
CA ASP A 165 -16.24 3.43 14.83
C ASP A 165 -15.51 3.32 13.49
N VAL A 166 -16.18 3.65 12.39
CA VAL A 166 -15.58 3.63 11.05
C VAL A 166 -15.28 5.06 10.64
N THR A 167 -14.00 5.37 10.47
CA THR A 167 -13.51 6.68 10.04
C THR A 167 -12.89 6.57 8.65
N ARG A 168 -12.76 7.70 7.94
CA ARG A 168 -12.21 7.76 6.58
C ARG A 168 -11.09 8.80 6.57
N ILE A 169 -10.01 8.53 5.83
CA ILE A 169 -9.01 9.57 5.56
C ILE A 169 -9.68 10.80 4.93
N ALA A 170 -9.27 11.99 5.37
CA ALA A 170 -9.92 13.22 4.95
C ALA A 170 -9.70 13.50 3.46
N TYR A 171 -10.76 13.95 2.77
CA TYR A 171 -10.63 14.53 1.44
C TYR A 171 -10.36 16.03 1.58
N GLY A 172 -9.35 16.52 0.86
CA GLY A 172 -8.93 17.90 1.00
C GLY A 172 -7.99 18.36 -0.09
N ILE A 173 -7.64 19.65 -0.01
CA ILE A 173 -6.58 20.26 -0.81
C ILE A 173 -5.25 19.94 -0.13
N THR A 174 -4.19 19.75 -0.92
CA THR A 174 -2.84 19.52 -0.40
C THR A 174 -2.30 20.73 0.36
N VAL A 175 -1.53 20.48 1.42
CA VAL A 175 -0.83 21.55 2.16
C VAL A 175 0.18 22.24 1.23
N GLY A 176 0.16 23.57 1.19
CA GLY A 176 0.99 24.37 0.31
C GLY A 176 0.46 24.51 -1.13
N GLY A 177 -0.66 23.85 -1.46
CA GLY A 177 -1.38 24.11 -2.72
C GLY A 177 -2.16 25.42 -2.68
N SER A 178 -2.66 25.84 -3.85
CA SER A 178 -3.61 26.96 -3.96
C SER A 178 -4.97 26.48 -4.45
N ILE A 179 -6.04 27.17 -4.03
CA ILE A 179 -7.41 26.89 -4.49
C ILE A 179 -7.50 26.98 -6.03
N GLU A 180 -6.76 27.90 -6.64
CA GLU A 180 -6.72 28.10 -8.10
C GLU A 180 -6.20 26.87 -8.87
N LEU A 181 -5.32 26.07 -8.24
CA LEU A 181 -4.72 24.88 -8.87
C LEU A 181 -5.50 23.60 -8.57
N ALA A 182 -6.45 23.62 -7.64
CA ALA A 182 -7.25 22.45 -7.28
C ALA A 182 -8.38 22.23 -8.28
N ASP A 183 -8.59 20.98 -8.70
CA ASP A 183 -9.69 20.63 -9.58
C ASP A 183 -11.05 20.76 -8.86
N GLN A 184 -12.12 20.91 -9.65
CA GLN A 184 -13.48 21.13 -9.12
C GLN A 184 -13.98 19.98 -8.23
N TYR A 185 -13.56 18.73 -8.49
CA TYR A 185 -13.96 17.58 -7.67
C TYR A 185 -13.27 17.62 -6.32
N THR A 186 -11.95 17.83 -6.29
CA THR A 186 -11.17 17.98 -5.05
C THR A 186 -11.70 19.13 -4.20
N LEU A 187 -11.93 20.31 -4.80
CA LEU A 187 -12.52 21.45 -4.10
C LEU A 187 -13.91 21.12 -3.55
N GLY A 188 -14.77 20.50 -4.36
CA GLY A 188 -16.11 20.10 -3.93
C GLY A 188 -16.11 19.06 -2.81
N ARG A 189 -15.12 18.17 -2.75
CA ARG A 189 -14.94 17.25 -1.61
C ARG A 189 -14.41 17.97 -0.38
N ALA A 190 -13.41 18.83 -0.53
CA ALA A 190 -12.86 19.61 0.58
C ALA A 190 -13.93 20.46 1.30
N ILE A 191 -14.83 21.09 0.55
CA ILE A 191 -15.96 21.88 1.10
C ILE A 191 -16.95 20.98 1.87
N ARG A 192 -17.25 19.79 1.34
CA ARG A 192 -18.15 18.82 2.00
C ARG A 192 -17.53 18.24 3.26
N SER A 193 -16.21 18.02 3.26
CA SER A 193 -15.43 17.49 4.37
C SER A 193 -14.85 18.57 5.29
N ARG A 194 -15.39 19.80 5.27
CA ARG A 194 -14.89 20.91 6.11
C ARG A 194 -15.00 20.56 7.60
N LEU A 195 -13.97 20.95 8.35
CA LEU A 195 -13.90 20.76 9.80
C LEU A 195 -14.45 21.99 10.53
N GLN A 196 -15.06 21.78 11.69
CA GLN A 196 -15.36 22.86 12.63
C GLN A 196 -14.09 23.20 13.42
N LEU A 197 -13.83 24.49 13.61
CA LEU A 197 -12.74 25.01 14.46
C LEU A 197 -13.25 25.33 15.86
#